data_AF-A0A818BN89-F1
#
_entry.id   AF-A0A818BN89-F1
#
_cell.length_a   1.000
_cell.length_b   1.000
_cell.length_c   1.000
_cell.angle_alpha   90.00
_cell.angle_beta   90.00
_cell.angle_gamma   90.00
#
_symmetry.space_group_name_H-M   'P 1'
#
loop_
_entity.id
_entity.type
_entity.pdbx_description
1 polymer ?
#
loop_
_entity_poly.entity_id
_entity_poly.type
_entity_poly.pdbx_seq_one_letter_code
_entity_poly.pdbx_strand_id
1 'polypeptide(L)'
;MFVFTIAHHPFRIIIAMTSAFFWLLSLLLSSLLWFIVVPLRNQLAFAVPFAVLFQEIFRYLFYRVIKKAEFALQKVQLQELTEKGMVFDRFAVAYGGSEPNLADLNVYGILTAIQGSEAFQDLMTNTKIQPWLERMKNLVELHRVDTSIMTIIECTGCTLIAYGIPFSMFVFTIAHHPFRIIIAMTSAFFWLLSLLLSSLLWFIVVPLRNQLAFAVPFAVLFQEIFRYLFYRVIKKAEFALQKVQLQELTEKGMVFDRFAVAYGN
;
A
#
# COMPACT_ATOMS: atom_id res chain seq x y z
N MET A 1 -1.67 3.23 -31.53
CA MET A 1 -1.69 4.22 -30.43
C MET A 1 -0.52 4.06 -29.46
N PHE A 2 -0.26 2.85 -28.92
CA PHE A 2 0.80 2.65 -27.92
C PHE A 2 2.21 3.09 -28.37
N VAL A 3 2.66 2.63 -29.55
CA VAL A 3 4.01 2.93 -30.08
C VAL A 3 4.20 4.43 -30.34
N PHE A 4 3.21 5.08 -30.95
CA PHE A 4 3.32 6.48 -31.37
C PHE A 4 3.09 7.49 -30.23
N THR A 5 2.31 7.15 -29.19
CA THR A 5 1.86 8.14 -28.19
C THR A 5 2.36 7.86 -26.77
N ILE A 6 2.53 6.58 -26.40
CA ILE A 6 2.82 6.16 -25.02
C ILE A 6 4.30 5.78 -24.87
N ALA A 7 4.86 5.05 -25.84
CA ALA A 7 6.20 4.47 -25.74
C ALA A 7 7.35 5.50 -25.63
N HIS A 8 7.12 6.75 -26.07
CA HIS A 8 8.13 7.80 -26.02
C HIS A 8 8.45 8.31 -24.59
N HIS A 9 7.47 8.30 -23.67
CA HIS A 9 7.65 8.84 -22.32
C HIS A 9 7.55 7.74 -21.25
N PRO A 10 8.59 7.55 -20.41
CA PRO A 10 8.60 6.47 -19.41
C PRO A 10 7.49 6.63 -18.36
N PHE A 11 7.09 7.85 -18.04
CA PHE A 11 5.98 8.13 -17.12
C PHE A 11 4.63 7.65 -17.68
N ARG A 12 4.38 7.85 -18.98
CA ARG A 12 3.17 7.37 -19.66
C ARG A 12 3.12 5.85 -19.68
N ILE A 13 4.27 5.19 -19.82
CA ILE A 13 4.38 3.73 -19.73
C ILE A 13 3.96 3.27 -18.32
N ILE A 14 4.49 3.86 -17.26
CA ILE A 14 4.14 3.50 -15.87
C ILE A 14 2.64 3.68 -15.60
N ILE A 15 2.06 4.81 -16.03
CA ILE A 15 0.63 5.07 -15.90
C ILE A 15 -0.19 4.03 -16.67
N ALA A 16 0.20 3.72 -17.92
CA ALA A 16 -0.48 2.71 -18.73
C ALA A 16 -0.43 1.32 -18.06
N MET A 17 0.72 0.92 -17.52
CA MET A 17 0.87 -0.36 -16.80
C MET A 17 0.03 -0.40 -15.53
N THR A 18 0.00 0.69 -14.78
CA THR A 18 -0.86 0.82 -13.60
C THR A 18 -2.34 0.72 -14.00
N SER A 19 -2.76 1.39 -15.08
CA SER A 19 -4.15 1.30 -15.55
C SER A 19 -4.56 -0.11 -15.95
N ALA A 20 -3.66 -0.87 -16.60
CA ALA A 20 -3.90 -2.26 -16.97
C ALA A 20 -4.04 -3.15 -15.73
N PHE A 21 -3.25 -2.91 -14.68
CA PHE A 21 -3.37 -3.61 -13.40
C PHE A 21 -4.73 -3.38 -12.75
N PHE A 22 -5.21 -2.12 -12.68
CA PHE A 22 -6.53 -1.79 -12.15
C PHE A 22 -7.67 -2.46 -12.95
N TRP A 23 -7.52 -2.52 -14.26
CA TRP A 23 -8.48 -3.20 -15.12
C TRP A 23 -8.51 -4.70 -14.86
N LEU A 24 -7.34 -5.36 -14.79
CA LEU A 24 -7.25 -6.79 -14.47
C LEU A 24 -7.82 -7.10 -13.07
N LEU A 25 -7.52 -6.26 -12.09
CA LEU A 25 -8.05 -6.39 -10.74
C LEU A 25 -9.59 -6.28 -10.71
N SER A 26 -10.14 -5.35 -11.49
CA SER A 26 -11.60 -5.21 -11.62
C SER A 26 -12.26 -6.46 -12.21
N LEU A 27 -11.62 -7.09 -13.21
CA LEU A 27 -12.11 -8.33 -13.80
C LEU A 27 -12.00 -9.50 -12.83
N LEU A 28 -10.90 -9.58 -12.07
CA LEU A 28 -10.70 -10.63 -11.08
C LEU A 28 -11.78 -10.57 -9.99
N LEU A 29 -12.08 -9.38 -9.48
CA LEU A 29 -13.13 -9.19 -8.47
C LEU A 29 -14.53 -9.46 -9.03
N SER A 30 -14.79 -9.04 -10.27
CA SER A 30 -16.03 -9.37 -10.97
C SER A 30 -16.18 -10.90 -11.16
N SER A 31 -15.11 -11.59 -11.52
CA SER A 31 -15.09 -13.05 -11.68
C SER A 31 -15.29 -13.77 -10.34
N LEU A 32 -14.71 -13.25 -9.26
CA LEU A 32 -14.88 -13.80 -7.91
C LEU A 32 -16.33 -13.67 -7.44
N LEU A 33 -16.97 -12.52 -7.67
CA LEU A 33 -18.38 -12.32 -7.37
C LEU A 33 -19.25 -13.30 -8.17
N TRP A 34 -18.97 -13.46 -9.47
CA TRP A 34 -19.65 -14.46 -10.30
C TRP A 34 -19.51 -15.89 -9.76
N PHE A 35 -18.35 -16.23 -9.19
CA PHE A 35 -18.14 -17.56 -8.64
C PHE A 35 -18.90 -17.80 -7.32
N ILE A 36 -18.98 -16.78 -6.46
CA ILE A 36 -19.70 -16.82 -5.17
C ILE A 36 -21.21 -16.93 -5.38
N VAL A 37 -21.76 -16.25 -6.37
CA VAL A 37 -23.20 -16.27 -6.66
C VAL A 37 -23.56 -17.51 -7.48
N VAL A 38 -23.57 -18.67 -6.81
CA VAL A 38 -23.92 -19.98 -7.40
C VAL A 38 -25.35 -20.03 -7.98
N PRO A 39 -26.41 -19.50 -7.33
CA PRO A 39 -27.79 -19.74 -7.80
C PRO A 39 -28.20 -18.93 -9.04
N LEU A 40 -27.48 -17.86 -9.40
CA LEU A 40 -27.81 -16.99 -10.56
C LEU A 40 -26.91 -17.20 -11.79
N ARG A 41 -26.09 -18.26 -11.83
CA ARG A 41 -25.17 -18.51 -12.96
C ARG A 41 -25.86 -18.70 -14.31
N ASN A 42 -27.13 -19.11 -14.32
CA ASN A 42 -27.89 -19.34 -15.55
C ASN A 42 -28.28 -18.04 -16.28
N GLN A 43 -28.15 -16.87 -15.64
CA GLN A 43 -28.43 -15.58 -16.26
C GLN A 43 -27.12 -14.80 -16.42
N LEU A 44 -26.43 -15.00 -17.55
CA LEU A 44 -25.19 -14.28 -17.87
C LEU A 44 -25.38 -12.74 -17.85
N ALA A 45 -26.60 -12.28 -18.18
CA ALA A 45 -26.99 -10.87 -18.11
C ALA A 45 -26.90 -10.27 -16.69
N PHE A 46 -26.93 -11.09 -15.64
CA PHE A 46 -26.74 -10.63 -14.27
C PHE A 46 -25.29 -10.23 -13.99
N ALA A 47 -24.30 -10.92 -14.57
CA ALA A 47 -22.87 -10.67 -14.31
C ALA A 47 -22.38 -9.35 -14.91
N VAL A 48 -22.89 -9.02 -16.11
CA VAL A 48 -22.39 -7.92 -16.94
C VAL A 48 -22.53 -6.56 -16.24
N PRO A 49 -23.67 -6.21 -15.63
CA PRO A 49 -23.80 -4.97 -14.84
C PRO A 49 -22.80 -4.86 -13.69
N PHE A 50 -22.53 -5.96 -12.97
CA PHE A 50 -21.53 -5.95 -11.89
C PHE A 50 -20.11 -5.78 -12.44
N ALA A 51 -19.78 -6.41 -13.57
CA ALA A 51 -18.48 -6.22 -14.22
C ALA A 51 -18.26 -4.76 -14.63
N VAL A 52 -19.27 -4.13 -15.24
CA VAL A 52 -19.22 -2.71 -15.62
C VAL A 52 -19.11 -1.82 -14.39
N LEU A 53 -19.88 -2.10 -13.34
CA LEU A 53 -19.85 -1.35 -12.08
C LEU A 53 -18.47 -1.42 -11.41
N PHE A 54 -17.87 -2.61 -11.32
CA PHE A 54 -16.51 -2.76 -10.84
C PHE A 54 -15.51 -1.99 -11.71
N GLN A 55 -15.59 -2.12 -13.04
CA GLN A 55 -14.71 -1.41 -13.95
C GLN A 55 -14.79 0.12 -13.77
N GLU A 56 -15.99 0.67 -13.59
CA GLU A 56 -16.16 2.12 -13.39
C GLU A 56 -15.68 2.57 -12.01
N ILE A 57 -15.89 1.76 -10.96
CA ILE A 57 -15.31 2.01 -9.63
C ILE A 57 -13.77 2.04 -9.72
N PHE A 58 -13.15 1.05 -10.36
CA PHE A 58 -11.69 0.99 -10.49
C PHE A 58 -11.15 2.12 -11.37
N ARG A 59 -11.90 2.54 -12.40
CA ARG A 59 -11.57 3.73 -13.20
C ARG A 59 -11.59 5.00 -12.35
N TYR A 60 -12.61 5.16 -11.51
CA TYR A 60 -12.68 6.28 -10.58
C TYR A 60 -11.55 6.27 -9.54
N LEU A 61 -11.22 5.11 -8.98
CA LEU A 61 -10.09 4.94 -8.05
C LEU A 61 -8.77 5.29 -8.73
N PHE A 62 -8.55 4.81 -9.95
CA PHE A 62 -7.36 5.12 -10.73
C PHE A 62 -7.24 6.61 -11.03
N TYR A 63 -8.35 7.26 -11.41
CA TYR A 63 -8.40 8.72 -11.56
C TYR A 63 -8.04 9.44 -10.26
N ARG A 64 -8.55 8.99 -9.10
CA ARG A 64 -8.17 9.56 -7.80
C ARG A 64 -6.67 9.40 -7.51
N VAL A 65 -6.08 8.26 -7.83
CA VAL A 65 -4.64 8.02 -7.64
C VAL A 65 -3.82 8.94 -8.52
N ILE A 66 -4.17 9.08 -9.81
CA ILE A 66 -3.49 10.01 -10.72
C ILE A 66 -3.64 11.45 -10.23
N LYS A 67 -4.85 11.89 -9.90
CA LYS A 67 -5.09 13.27 -9.46
C LYS A 67 -4.33 13.61 -8.18
N LYS A 68 -4.25 12.65 -7.24
CA LYS A 68 -3.40 12.80 -6.05
C LYS A 68 -1.92 12.84 -6.42
N ALA A 69 -1.48 12.02 -7.38
CA ALA A 69 -0.09 12.01 -7.86
C ALA A 69 0.31 13.32 -8.54
N GLU A 70 -0.55 13.87 -9.39
CA GLU A 70 -0.37 15.18 -10.03
C GLU A 70 -0.26 16.29 -8.98
N PHE A 71 -1.19 16.31 -8.01
CA PHE A 71 -1.17 17.30 -6.94
C PHE A 71 0.08 17.18 -6.05
N ALA A 72 0.54 15.96 -5.77
CA ALA A 72 1.78 15.74 -5.04
C ALA A 72 3.00 16.19 -5.84
N LEU A 73 3.02 15.93 -7.16
CA LEU A 73 4.07 16.41 -8.04
C LEU A 73 4.15 17.95 -8.03
N GLN A 74 2.99 18.61 -8.12
CA GLN A 74 2.86 20.06 -8.07
C GLN A 74 3.28 20.64 -6.73
N LYS A 75 2.98 19.97 -5.61
CA LYS A 75 3.43 20.37 -4.27
C LYS A 75 4.94 20.28 -4.11
N VAL A 76 5.59 19.25 -4.65
CA VAL A 76 7.06 19.13 -4.65
C VAL A 76 7.68 20.28 -5.46
N GLN A 77 7.11 20.61 -6.62
CA GLN A 77 7.54 21.76 -7.42
C GLN A 77 7.35 23.10 -6.66
N LEU A 78 6.30 23.25 -5.86
CA LEU A 78 6.07 24.46 -5.04
C LEU A 78 6.95 24.50 -3.78
N GLN A 79 7.22 23.36 -3.13
CA GLN A 79 8.10 23.29 -1.95
C GLN A 79 9.54 23.69 -2.27
N GLU A 80 10.10 23.27 -3.41
CA GLU A 80 11.45 23.70 -3.82
C GLU A 80 11.54 25.22 -4.10
N LEU A 81 10.41 25.86 -4.40
CA LEU A 81 10.30 27.30 -4.59
C LEU A 81 10.14 28.04 -3.25
N THR A 82 9.41 27.46 -2.30
CA THR A 82 9.22 28.00 -0.95
C THR A 82 10.48 27.81 -0.08
N GLU A 83 11.20 26.71 -0.21
CA GLU A 83 12.40 26.41 0.60
C GLU A 83 13.58 27.35 0.27
N LYS A 84 13.58 27.98 -0.91
CA LYS A 84 14.54 29.04 -1.27
C LYS A 84 14.12 30.45 -0.82
N GLY A 85 12.99 30.59 -0.13
CA GLY A 85 12.43 31.87 0.31
C GLY A 85 11.58 31.75 1.58
N MET A 86 12.26 31.61 2.72
CA MET A 86 11.79 31.83 4.10
C MET A 86 10.74 30.90 4.76
N VAL A 87 10.95 30.72 6.07
CA VAL A 87 10.41 29.79 7.09
C VAL A 87 8.94 30.06 7.47
N PHE A 88 8.19 29.06 7.96
CA PHE A 88 7.39 29.12 9.21
C PHE A 88 6.80 27.75 9.63
N ASP A 89 6.42 27.69 10.92
CA ASP A 89 6.55 26.60 11.89
C ASP A 89 5.25 25.81 12.18
N ARG A 90 5.44 24.63 12.81
CA ARG A 90 4.60 23.89 13.78
C ARG A 90 3.16 23.43 13.50
N PHE A 91 2.88 22.17 13.90
CA PHE A 91 1.76 21.62 14.72
C PHE A 91 1.77 20.07 14.52
N ALA A 92 1.51 19.17 15.48
CA ALA A 92 0.60 19.20 16.61
C ALA A 92 0.98 18.20 17.72
N VAL A 93 0.68 18.57 18.97
CA VAL A 93 0.61 17.71 20.16
C VAL A 93 -0.83 17.15 20.24
N ALA A 94 -0.98 15.84 20.49
CA ALA A 94 -2.28 15.18 20.64
C ALA A 94 -2.70 15.11 22.13
N TYR A 95 -3.94 15.53 22.40
CA TYR A 95 -4.59 15.51 23.70
C TYR A 95 -5.04 14.10 24.11
N GLY A 96 -4.88 13.77 25.40
CA GLY A 96 -5.60 12.68 26.08
C GLY A 96 -6.80 13.25 26.83
N GLY A 97 -8.00 12.73 26.56
CA GLY A 97 -9.28 13.12 27.16
C GLY A 97 -9.65 12.32 28.42
N SER A 98 -10.83 12.60 28.97
CA SER A 98 -11.29 12.21 30.31
C SER A 98 -12.30 11.04 30.35
N GLU A 99 -12.38 10.22 29.29
CA GLU A 99 -13.23 9.02 29.23
C GLU A 99 -12.41 7.82 28.74
N PRO A 100 -12.70 6.59 29.23
CA PRO A 100 -11.95 5.41 28.85
C PRO A 100 -12.09 5.11 27.34
N ASN A 101 -10.96 5.04 26.64
CA ASN A 101 -10.88 4.79 25.20
C ASN A 101 -10.06 3.52 24.89
N LEU A 102 -9.91 3.13 23.61
CA LEU A 102 -9.15 1.92 23.21
C LEU A 102 -7.72 1.80 23.78
N ALA A 103 -7.09 2.89 24.21
CA ALA A 103 -5.78 2.91 24.86
C ALA A 103 -5.80 2.28 26.27
N ASP A 104 -6.95 2.28 26.96
CA ASP A 104 -7.12 1.69 28.28
C ASP A 104 -7.05 0.16 28.26
N LEU A 105 -7.31 -0.46 27.10
CA LEU A 105 -7.13 -1.90 26.87
C LEU A 105 -5.64 -2.30 26.88
N ASN A 106 -4.76 -1.45 26.34
CA ASN A 106 -3.32 -1.70 26.36
C ASN A 106 -2.76 -1.62 27.78
N VAL A 107 -3.21 -0.65 28.57
CA VAL A 107 -2.83 -0.50 29.98
C VAL A 107 -3.37 -1.67 30.82
N TYR A 108 -4.61 -2.09 30.58
CA TYR A 108 -5.19 -3.28 31.21
C TYR A 108 -4.40 -4.56 30.90
N GLY A 109 -3.94 -4.74 29.64
CA GLY A 109 -3.10 -5.87 29.25
C GLY A 109 -1.74 -5.91 29.94
N ILE A 110 -1.09 -4.75 30.09
CA ILE A 110 0.20 -4.63 30.81
C ILE A 110 0.01 -4.92 32.31
N LEU A 111 -1.05 -4.39 32.92
CA LEU A 111 -1.34 -4.62 34.34
C LEU A 111 -1.70 -6.08 34.65
N THR A 112 -2.37 -6.76 33.72
CA THR A 112 -2.69 -8.20 33.85
C THR A 112 -1.42 -9.05 33.72
N ALA A 113 -0.45 -8.64 32.90
CA ALA A 113 0.81 -9.37 32.73
C ALA A 113 1.73 -9.32 33.97
N ILE A 114 1.61 -8.28 34.80
CA ILE A 114 2.38 -8.13 36.05
C ILE A 114 1.61 -8.58 37.30
N GLN A 115 0.39 -9.12 37.11
CA GLN A 115 -0.52 -9.56 38.17
C GLN A 115 0.08 -10.78 38.90
N GLY A 116 0.61 -10.53 40.10
CA GLY A 116 1.34 -11.53 40.91
C GLY A 116 2.76 -11.11 41.31
N SER A 117 3.27 -10.01 40.78
CA SER A 117 4.55 -9.42 41.21
C SER A 117 4.39 -8.52 42.45
N GLU A 118 5.46 -8.32 43.22
CA GLU A 118 5.48 -7.36 44.34
C GLU A 118 5.13 -5.94 43.87
N ALA A 119 5.55 -5.55 42.66
CA ALA A 119 5.22 -4.25 42.07
C ALA A 119 3.71 -4.06 41.83
N PHE A 120 2.96 -5.13 41.55
CA PHE A 120 1.50 -5.06 41.43
C PHE A 120 0.84 -4.87 42.80
N GLN A 121 1.34 -5.55 43.84
CA GLN A 121 0.84 -5.38 45.22
C GLN A 121 1.10 -3.95 45.73
N ASP A 122 2.27 -3.41 45.41
CA ASP A 122 2.64 -2.04 45.79
C ASP A 122 1.79 -1.01 45.04
N LEU A 123 1.48 -1.26 43.77
CA LEU A 123 0.57 -0.46 42.95
C LEU A 123 -0.88 -0.49 43.49
N MET A 124 -1.38 -1.66 43.89
CA MET A 124 -2.73 -1.83 44.47
C MET A 124 -2.86 -1.18 45.86
N THR A 125 -1.78 -1.15 46.63
CA THR A 125 -1.78 -0.57 47.99
C THR A 125 -1.66 0.95 47.97
N ASN A 126 -0.87 1.50 47.03
CA ASN A 126 -0.56 2.93 46.98
C ASN A 126 -1.40 3.74 45.98
N THR A 127 -2.27 3.10 45.17
CA THR A 127 -3.10 3.80 44.16
C THR A 127 -4.56 3.36 44.16
N LYS A 128 -5.45 4.22 43.65
CA LYS A 128 -6.91 3.98 43.57
C LYS A 128 -7.35 3.29 42.27
N ILE A 129 -6.48 2.48 41.65
CA ILE A 129 -6.73 1.87 40.32
C ILE A 129 -7.69 0.67 40.36
N GLN A 130 -7.93 0.11 41.55
CA GLN A 130 -8.75 -1.09 41.76
C GLN A 130 -10.17 -1.01 41.17
N PRO A 131 -10.97 0.06 41.38
CA PRO A 131 -12.33 0.12 40.83
C PRO A 131 -12.34 0.19 39.30
N TRP A 132 -11.31 0.76 38.67
CA TRP A 132 -11.17 0.78 37.21
C TRP A 132 -10.76 -0.59 36.67
N LEU A 133 -9.85 -1.28 37.36
CA LEU A 133 -9.41 -2.64 36.99
C LEU A 133 -10.55 -3.65 37.08
N GLU A 134 -11.40 -3.54 38.10
CA GLU A 134 -12.59 -4.37 38.28
C GLU A 134 -13.66 -4.10 37.21
N ARG A 135 -13.85 -2.83 36.79
CA ARG A 135 -14.73 -2.50 35.65
C ARG A 135 -14.22 -3.10 34.34
N MET A 136 -12.92 -3.03 34.08
CA MET A 136 -12.31 -3.65 32.89
C MET A 136 -12.41 -5.17 32.92
N LYS A 137 -12.18 -5.79 34.08
CA LYS A 137 -12.29 -7.24 34.27
C LYS A 137 -13.70 -7.77 33.99
N ASN A 138 -14.73 -7.06 34.49
CA ASN A 138 -16.12 -7.42 34.25
C ASN A 138 -16.55 -7.26 32.77
N LEU A 139 -15.95 -6.32 32.03
CA LEU A 139 -16.22 -6.13 30.60
C LEU A 139 -15.56 -7.21 29.73
N VAL A 140 -14.40 -7.73 30.15
CA VAL A 140 -13.63 -8.76 29.43
C VAL A 140 -14.15 -10.18 29.72
N GLU A 141 -14.53 -10.47 30.96
CA GLU A 141 -15.04 -11.81 31.35
C GLU A 141 -16.41 -12.14 30.73
N LEU A 142 -17.20 -11.14 30.32
CA LEU A 142 -18.50 -11.32 29.64
C LEU A 142 -18.36 -11.92 28.23
N HIS A 143 -17.15 -11.92 27.64
CA HIS A 143 -16.90 -12.29 26.24
C HIS A 143 -16.33 -13.71 26.06
N ARG A 144 -16.65 -14.66 26.96
CA ARG A 144 -16.09 -16.02 26.94
C ARG A 144 -16.49 -16.78 25.66
N VAL A 145 -15.45 -17.11 24.91
CA VAL A 145 -15.36 -17.50 23.49
C VAL A 145 -16.07 -18.82 23.15
N ASP A 146 -17.08 -18.74 22.26
CA ASP A 146 -17.69 -19.86 21.53
C ASP A 146 -16.72 -20.49 20.51
N THR A 147 -16.86 -21.78 20.17
CA THR A 147 -15.92 -22.56 19.32
C THR A 147 -15.67 -21.96 17.92
N SER A 148 -16.59 -21.14 17.38
CA SER A 148 -16.39 -20.38 16.14
C SER A 148 -15.36 -19.25 16.29
N ILE A 149 -15.23 -18.69 17.49
CA ILE A 149 -14.28 -17.62 17.79
C ILE A 149 -12.85 -18.18 17.82
N MET A 150 -12.65 -19.46 18.20
CA MET A 150 -11.32 -20.10 18.13
C MET A 150 -10.75 -20.11 16.70
N THR A 151 -11.57 -20.45 15.70
CA THR A 151 -11.16 -20.41 14.28
C THR A 151 -10.95 -18.97 13.80
N ILE A 152 -11.77 -18.01 14.25
CA ILE A 152 -11.61 -16.59 13.87
C ILE A 152 -10.33 -16.02 14.48
N ILE A 153 -10.00 -16.36 15.72
CA ILE A 153 -8.76 -15.92 16.39
C ILE A 153 -7.53 -16.48 15.65
N GLU A 154 -7.53 -17.76 15.28
CA GLU A 154 -6.43 -18.36 14.52
C GLU A 154 -6.29 -17.77 13.11
N CYS A 155 -7.41 -17.59 12.41
CA CYS A 155 -7.44 -16.96 11.08
C CYS A 155 -6.98 -15.50 11.13
N THR A 156 -7.44 -14.75 12.14
CA THR A 156 -7.05 -13.35 12.35
C THR A 156 -5.57 -13.26 12.74
N GLY A 157 -5.10 -14.16 13.60
CA GLY A 157 -3.69 -14.25 13.99
C GLY A 157 -2.78 -14.53 12.80
N CYS A 158 -3.10 -15.54 11.99
CA CYS A 158 -2.31 -15.87 10.79
C CYS A 158 -2.34 -14.74 9.76
N THR A 159 -3.48 -14.08 9.58
CA THR A 159 -3.63 -12.94 8.65
C THR A 159 -2.79 -11.74 9.12
N LEU A 160 -2.83 -11.41 10.41
CA LEU A 160 -2.03 -10.31 10.97
C LEU A 160 -0.53 -10.61 10.94
N ILE A 161 -0.10 -11.85 11.13
CA ILE A 161 1.32 -12.20 11.01
C ILE A 161 1.77 -12.11 9.54
N ALA A 162 1.00 -12.68 8.62
CA ALA A 162 1.35 -12.69 7.19
C ALA A 162 1.33 -11.30 6.55
N TYR A 163 0.31 -10.48 6.87
CA TYR A 163 0.08 -9.19 6.22
C TYR A 163 0.34 -7.98 7.11
N GLY A 164 0.56 -8.13 8.42
CA GLY A 164 0.71 -7.00 9.33
C GLY A 164 1.91 -6.12 9.01
N ILE A 165 3.08 -6.72 8.76
CA ILE A 165 4.29 -5.96 8.38
C ILE A 165 4.12 -5.30 7.00
N PRO A 166 3.70 -6.01 5.93
CA PRO A 166 3.42 -5.39 4.64
C PRO A 166 2.36 -4.29 4.71
N PHE A 167 1.29 -4.48 5.49
CA PHE A 167 0.21 -3.51 5.67
C PHE A 167 0.68 -2.26 6.41
N SER A 168 1.46 -2.43 7.49
CA SER A 168 2.07 -1.33 8.22
C SER A 168 3.02 -0.51 7.34
N MET A 169 3.91 -1.18 6.60
CA MET A 169 4.80 -0.53 5.63
C MET A 169 4.01 0.20 4.53
N PHE A 170 2.91 -0.40 4.07
CA PHE A 170 2.04 0.24 3.09
C PHE A 170 1.40 1.51 3.65
N VAL A 171 0.79 1.46 4.84
CA VAL A 171 0.09 2.60 5.45
C VAL A 171 1.06 3.73 5.82
N PHE A 172 2.17 3.42 6.49
CA PHE A 172 3.09 4.46 6.97
C PHE A 172 4.05 4.97 5.89
N THR A 173 4.52 4.11 4.99
CA THR A 173 5.62 4.46 4.08
C THR A 173 5.14 4.70 2.64
N ILE A 174 4.25 3.86 2.13
CA ILE A 174 3.82 3.90 0.72
C ILE A 174 2.62 4.85 0.53
N ALA A 175 1.62 4.78 1.41
CA ALA A 175 0.35 5.48 1.26
C ALA A 175 0.49 7.01 1.43
N HIS A 176 1.52 7.47 2.13
CA HIS A 176 1.78 8.90 2.34
C HIS A 176 2.10 9.64 1.02
N HIS A 177 2.74 8.96 0.06
CA HIS A 177 3.12 9.56 -1.22
C HIS A 177 2.47 8.82 -2.40
N PRO A 178 1.63 9.49 -3.20
CA PRO A 178 0.90 8.84 -4.30
C PRO A 178 1.82 8.30 -5.40
N PHE A 179 3.02 8.86 -5.59
CA PHE A 179 4.01 8.30 -6.50
C PHE A 179 4.50 6.91 -6.04
N ARG A 180 4.67 6.71 -4.73
CA ARG A 180 5.05 5.41 -4.14
C ARG A 180 3.96 4.36 -4.37
N ILE A 181 2.68 4.76 -4.33
CA ILE A 181 1.54 3.89 -4.65
C ILE A 181 1.62 3.40 -6.10
N ILE A 182 1.86 4.31 -7.05
CA ILE A 182 1.93 3.98 -8.49
C ILE A 182 3.08 3.01 -8.78
N ILE A 183 4.27 3.26 -8.25
CA ILE A 183 5.41 2.35 -8.45
C ILE A 183 5.19 1.00 -7.76
N ALA A 184 4.53 0.95 -6.60
CA ALA A 184 4.21 -0.30 -5.90
C ALA A 184 3.18 -1.15 -6.68
N MET A 185 2.21 -0.51 -7.34
CA MET A 185 1.26 -1.21 -8.21
C MET A 185 1.93 -1.74 -9.47
N THR A 186 2.83 -0.94 -10.06
CA THR A 186 3.60 -1.35 -11.24
C THR A 186 4.56 -2.50 -10.90
N SER A 187 5.21 -2.49 -9.73
CA SER A 187 6.11 -3.58 -9.30
C SER A 187 5.35 -4.89 -9.09
N ALA A 188 4.16 -4.84 -8.47
CA ALA A 188 3.30 -6.01 -8.30
C ALA A 188 2.89 -6.63 -9.64
N PHE A 189 2.59 -5.80 -10.64
CA PHE A 189 2.29 -6.27 -12.00
C PHE A 189 3.49 -6.99 -12.65
N PHE A 190 4.69 -6.41 -12.60
CA PHE A 190 5.90 -7.07 -13.13
C PHE A 190 6.23 -8.37 -12.41
N TRP A 191 5.99 -8.43 -11.09
CA TRP A 191 6.18 -9.64 -10.32
C TRP A 191 5.18 -10.75 -10.72
N LEU A 192 3.90 -10.41 -10.90
CA LEU A 192 2.89 -11.35 -11.42
C LEU A 192 3.23 -11.84 -12.82
N LEU A 193 3.68 -10.93 -13.71
CA LEU A 193 4.10 -11.29 -15.06
C LEU A 193 5.32 -12.24 -15.05
N SER A 194 6.27 -12.02 -14.13
CA SER A 194 7.40 -12.93 -13.93
C SER A 194 6.95 -14.32 -13.51
N LEU A 195 5.99 -14.43 -12.58
CA LEU A 195 5.46 -15.72 -12.16
C LEU A 195 4.66 -16.40 -13.27
N LEU A 196 3.92 -15.64 -14.08
CA LEU A 196 3.19 -16.17 -15.23
C LEU A 196 4.14 -16.84 -16.22
N LEU A 197 5.26 -16.19 -16.55
CA LEU A 197 6.27 -16.75 -17.45
C LEU A 197 6.98 -17.95 -16.83
N SER A 198 7.26 -17.91 -15.53
CA SER A 198 7.82 -19.05 -14.82
C SER A 198 6.86 -20.26 -14.83
N SER A 199 5.57 -20.02 -14.64
CA SER A 199 4.53 -21.05 -14.69
C SER A 199 4.38 -21.64 -16.10
N LEU A 200 4.47 -20.78 -17.13
CA LEU A 200 4.47 -21.22 -18.53
C LEU A 200 5.69 -22.11 -18.84
N LEU A 201 6.87 -21.76 -18.35
CA LEU A 201 8.07 -22.59 -18.52
C LEU A 201 7.86 -23.97 -17.87
N TRP A 202 7.35 -24.01 -16.63
CA TRP A 202 7.04 -25.27 -15.95
C TRP A 202 6.00 -26.11 -16.72
N PHE A 203 5.02 -25.47 -17.35
CA PHE A 203 4.04 -26.16 -18.19
C PHE A 203 4.65 -26.76 -19.46
N ILE A 204 5.54 -26.04 -20.15
CA ILE A 204 6.20 -26.51 -21.39
C ILE A 204 7.15 -27.68 -21.12
N VAL A 205 7.85 -27.68 -19.98
CA VAL A 205 8.77 -28.76 -19.60
C VAL A 205 8.00 -29.94 -19.00
N VAL A 206 7.34 -30.72 -19.86
CA VAL A 206 6.57 -31.91 -19.49
C VAL A 206 7.41 -33.04 -18.84
N PRO A 207 8.64 -33.39 -19.31
CA PRO A 207 9.31 -34.59 -18.82
C PRO A 207 10.00 -34.45 -17.45
N LEU A 208 10.22 -33.22 -16.94
CA LEU A 208 10.94 -32.98 -15.67
C LEU A 208 10.03 -32.51 -14.52
N ARG A 209 8.70 -32.58 -14.67
CA ARG A 209 7.75 -32.11 -13.64
C ARG A 209 7.89 -32.79 -12.27
N ASN A 210 8.42 -34.01 -12.24
CA ASN A 210 8.59 -34.79 -11.01
C ASN A 210 9.67 -34.22 -10.07
N GLN A 211 10.53 -33.32 -10.54
CA GLN A 211 11.51 -32.63 -9.70
C GLN A 211 11.15 -31.15 -9.59
N LEU A 212 10.32 -30.78 -8.60
CA LEU A 212 10.00 -29.36 -8.30
C LEU A 212 11.26 -28.52 -8.08
N ALA A 213 12.34 -29.13 -7.56
CA ALA A 213 13.63 -28.50 -7.36
C ALA A 213 14.23 -27.92 -8.66
N PHE A 214 13.85 -28.44 -9.84
CA PHE A 214 14.28 -27.88 -11.12
C PHE A 214 13.54 -26.57 -11.45
N ALA A 215 12.26 -26.43 -11.08
CA ALA A 215 11.44 -25.28 -11.44
C ALA A 215 11.77 -24.02 -10.62
N VAL A 216 12.14 -24.20 -9.35
CA VAL A 216 12.39 -23.10 -8.41
C VAL A 216 13.55 -22.19 -8.87
N PRO A 217 14.71 -22.69 -9.32
CA PRO A 217 15.79 -21.86 -9.85
C PRO A 217 15.37 -21.00 -11.04
N PHE A 218 14.58 -21.55 -11.99
CA PHE A 218 14.07 -20.77 -13.11
C PHE A 218 13.07 -19.69 -12.66
N ALA A 219 12.24 -19.98 -11.66
CA ALA A 219 11.34 -19.00 -11.08
C ALA A 219 12.11 -17.81 -10.47
N VAL A 220 13.15 -18.09 -9.68
CA VAL A 220 14.01 -17.06 -9.10
C VAL A 220 14.76 -16.27 -10.18
N LEU A 221 15.25 -16.94 -11.23
CA LEU A 221 15.94 -16.29 -12.35
C LEU A 221 15.01 -15.33 -13.11
N PHE A 222 13.79 -15.75 -13.41
CA PHE A 222 12.80 -14.84 -14.01
C PHE A 222 12.48 -13.67 -13.09
N GLN A 223 12.29 -13.93 -11.79
CA GLN A 223 12.01 -12.87 -10.81
C GLN A 223 13.13 -11.82 -10.76
N GLU A 224 14.40 -12.25 -10.82
CA GLU A 224 15.55 -11.33 -10.80
C GLU A 224 15.70 -10.55 -12.12
N ILE A 225 15.45 -11.17 -13.27
CA ILE A 225 15.42 -10.47 -14.57
C ILE A 225 14.34 -9.39 -14.56
N PHE A 226 13.14 -9.72 -14.08
CA PHE A 226 12.04 -8.75 -13.99
C PHE A 226 12.32 -7.64 -12.98
N ARG A 227 13.01 -7.95 -11.88
CA ARG A 227 13.50 -6.95 -10.92
C ARG A 227 14.47 -5.97 -11.56
N TYR A 228 15.44 -6.46 -12.35
CA TYR A 228 16.37 -5.62 -13.10
C TYR A 228 15.66 -4.76 -14.17
N LEU A 229 14.71 -5.35 -14.92
CA LEU A 229 13.91 -4.61 -15.89
C LEU A 229 13.11 -3.49 -15.22
N PHE A 230 12.47 -3.78 -14.08
CA PHE A 230 11.70 -2.79 -13.33
C PHE A 230 12.58 -1.66 -12.81
N TYR A 231 13.78 -1.97 -12.30
CA TYR A 231 14.77 -0.97 -11.90
C TYR A 231 15.14 -0.03 -13.05
N ARG A 232 15.34 -0.57 -14.27
CA ARG A 232 15.62 0.27 -15.46
C ARG A 232 14.45 1.20 -15.79
N VAL A 233 13.21 0.72 -15.66
CA VAL A 233 12.01 1.54 -15.90
C VAL A 233 11.91 2.68 -14.89
N ILE A 234 12.12 2.40 -13.60
CA ILE A 234 12.12 3.44 -12.56
C ILE A 234 13.22 4.47 -12.82
N LYS A 235 14.47 4.05 -13.04
CA LYS A 235 15.58 4.99 -13.31
C LYS A 235 15.29 5.91 -14.49
N LYS A 236 14.70 5.37 -15.56
CA LYS A 236 14.32 6.16 -16.73
C LYS A 236 13.19 7.14 -16.41
N ALA A 237 12.25 6.75 -15.55
CA ALA A 237 11.17 7.62 -15.10
C ALA A 237 11.64 8.76 -14.18
N GLU A 238 12.53 8.48 -13.23
CA GLU A 238 13.14 9.49 -12.36
C GLU A 238 13.87 10.56 -13.17
N PHE A 239 14.69 10.12 -14.14
CA PHE A 239 15.39 11.05 -15.02
C PHE A 239 14.45 11.89 -15.89
N ALA A 240 13.32 11.33 -16.31
CA ALA A 240 12.31 12.07 -17.05
C ALA A 240 11.62 13.12 -16.18
N LEU A 241 11.34 12.81 -14.92
CA LEU A 241 10.74 13.75 -13.97
C LEU A 241 11.67 14.93 -13.67
N GLN A 242 12.96 14.67 -13.46
CA GLN A 242 13.97 15.72 -13.23
C GLN A 242 14.06 16.70 -14.40
N LYS A 243 13.97 16.21 -15.64
CA LYS A 243 13.98 17.07 -16.84
C LYS A 243 12.75 17.98 -16.92
N VAL A 244 11.58 17.46 -16.61
CA VAL A 244 10.33 18.25 -16.59
C VAL A 244 10.40 19.33 -15.53
N GLN A 245 10.90 18.99 -14.33
CA GLN A 245 11.14 19.95 -13.26
C GLN A 245 12.12 21.06 -13.68
N LEU A 246 13.23 20.71 -14.33
CA LEU A 246 14.22 21.68 -14.82
C LEU A 246 13.66 22.60 -15.93
N GLN A 247 12.83 22.07 -16.83
CA GLN A 247 12.17 22.88 -17.86
C GLN A 247 11.23 23.92 -17.25
N GLU A 248 10.38 23.52 -16.30
CA GLU A 248 9.48 24.45 -15.62
C GLU A 248 10.24 25.54 -14.83
N LEU A 249 11.35 25.18 -14.18
CA LEU A 249 12.21 26.15 -13.48
C LEU A 249 12.85 27.16 -14.44
N THR A 250 13.19 26.72 -15.66
CA THR A 250 13.78 27.58 -16.70
C THR A 250 12.73 28.51 -17.30
N GLU A 251 11.52 28.01 -17.57
CA GLU A 251 10.42 28.80 -18.13
C GLU A 251 9.95 29.91 -17.18
N LYS A 252 9.99 29.66 -15.87
CA LYS A 252 9.67 30.69 -14.86
C LYS A 252 10.80 31.70 -14.61
N GLY A 253 11.90 31.68 -15.37
CA GLY A 253 13.00 32.65 -15.27
C GLY A 253 13.90 32.51 -14.02
N MET A 254 13.56 31.65 -13.07
CA MET A 254 14.25 31.51 -11.77
C MET A 254 15.67 30.91 -11.84
N VAL A 255 16.05 30.32 -12.98
CA VAL A 255 17.42 29.83 -13.19
C VAL A 255 18.39 31.00 -13.40
N PHE A 256 17.97 32.06 -14.10
CA PHE A 256 18.82 33.23 -14.36
C PHE A 256 19.01 34.08 -13.10
N ASP A 257 17.97 34.23 -12.27
CA ASP A 257 18.09 34.94 -10.99
C ASP A 257 19.07 34.26 -10.02
N ARG A 258 19.22 32.93 -10.08
CA ARG A 258 20.19 32.24 -9.20
C ARG A 258 21.65 32.60 -9.54
N PHE A 259 21.95 32.81 -10.81
CA PHE A 259 23.27 33.29 -11.24
C PHE A 259 23.42 34.79 -10.98
N ALA A 260 22.34 35.58 -11.09
CA ALA A 260 22.34 36.99 -10.73
C ALA A 260 22.49 37.22 -9.22
N VAL A 261 21.94 36.39 -8.35
CA VAL A 261 22.10 36.48 -6.88
C VAL A 261 23.47 35.94 -6.42
N ALA A 262 24.05 34.97 -7.13
CA ALA A 262 25.38 34.45 -6.83
C ALA A 262 26.53 35.35 -7.34
N TYR A 263 26.28 36.20 -8.35
CA TYR A 263 27.27 37.08 -8.98
C TYR A 263 26.81 38.55 -9.12
N GLY A 264 25.83 38.99 -8.32
CA GLY A 264 25.27 40.33 -8.37
C GLY A 264 25.70 41.18 -7.18
N ASN A 265 26.38 42.27 -7.52
CA ASN A 265 26.68 43.44 -6.68
C ASN A 265 25.46 44.02 -5.95
#